data_AF-A0A533Z1S8-F1
#
_entry.id   AF-A0A533Z1S8-F1
#
_cell.length_a   1.000
_cell.length_b   1.000
_cell.length_c   1.000
_cell.angle_alpha   90.00
_cell.angle_beta   90.00
_cell.angle_gamma   90.00
#
_symmetry.space_group_name_H-M   'P 1'
#
loop_
_entity.id
_entity.type
_entity.pdbx_description
1 polymer ?
#
loop_
_entity_poly.entity_id
_entity_poly.type
_entity_poly.pdbx_seq_one_letter_code
_entity_poly.pdbx_strand_id
1 'polypeptide(L)' 'MKNQLRRLKPGRLIFIGLLSLILASASVSWAQIVVATLADSGPGSLRQAIIDANTNGGPDVITFVPGLAGVILL' A
#
# COMPACT_ATOMS: atom_id res chain seq x y z
N MET A 1 47.37 3.31 -3.93
CA MET A 1 45.98 2.78 -3.85
C MET A 1 45.01 3.64 -4.69
N LYS A 2 45.21 3.78 -6.01
CA LYS A 2 44.43 4.74 -6.84
C LYS A 2 43.85 4.17 -8.16
N ASN A 3 43.91 2.86 -8.41
CA ASN A 3 43.62 2.30 -9.74
C ASN A 3 42.29 1.53 -9.88
N GLN A 4 41.43 1.50 -8.85
CA GLN A 4 40.19 0.70 -8.91
C GLN A 4 38.97 1.43 -9.48
N LEU A 5 39.01 2.77 -9.63
CA LEU A 5 37.86 3.56 -10.09
C LEU A 5 37.78 3.77 -11.61
N ARG A 6 38.76 3.30 -12.39
CA ARG A 6 38.87 3.60 -13.84
C ARG A 6 38.35 2.50 -14.77
N ARG A 7 37.76 1.41 -14.24
CA ARG A 7 37.35 0.24 -15.03
C ARG A 7 35.88 -0.16 -14.90
N LEU A 8 35.01 0.77 -14.53
CA LEU A 8 33.58 0.55 -14.71
C LEU A 8 33.25 0.76 -16.19
N LYS A 9 33.05 -0.34 -16.93
CA LYS A 9 32.57 -0.29 -18.32
C LYS A 9 31.24 0.49 -18.34
N PRO A 10 31.00 1.36 -19.33
CA PRO A 10 29.79 2.21 -19.38
C PRO A 10 28.49 1.39 -19.26
N GLY A 11 28.46 0.16 -19.78
CA GLY A 11 27.32 -0.76 -19.62
C GLY A 11 26.98 -1.11 -18.16
N ARG A 12 27.94 -1.10 -17.24
CA ARG A 12 27.70 -1.36 -15.81
C ARG A 12 27.00 -0.18 -15.13
N LEU A 13 27.30 1.06 -15.54
CA LEU A 13 26.65 2.26 -15.01
C LEU A 13 25.22 2.39 -15.54
N ILE A 14 25.01 2.08 -16.83
CA ILE A 14 23.66 2.05 -17.44
C ILE A 14 22.81 0.98 -16.77
N PHE A 15 23.37 -0.21 -16.54
CA PHE A 15 22.66 -1.30 -15.87
C PHE A 15 22.28 -0.96 -14.42
N ILE A 16 23.18 -0.32 -13.66
CA ILE A 16 22.89 0.14 -12.30
C ILE A 16 21.83 1.25 -12.29
N GLY A 17 21.89 2.18 -13.26
CA GLY A 17 20.89 3.25 -13.42
C GLY A 17 19.50 2.70 -13.75
N LEU A 18 19.41 1.74 -14.69
CA LEU A 18 18.16 1.06 -15.06
C LEU A 18 17.61 0.23 -13.90
N LEU A 19 18.46 -0.49 -13.17
CA LEU A 19 18.05 -1.26 -12.00
C LEU A 19 17.53 -0.35 -10.88
N SER A 20 18.19 0.79 -10.63
CA SER A 20 17.76 1.75 -9.60
C SER A 20 16.43 2.43 -9.95
N LEU A 21 16.15 2.66 -11.24
CA LEU A 21 14.88 3.21 -11.71
C LEU A 21 13.72 2.23 -11.51
N ILE A 22 13.96 0.92 -11.58
CA ILE A 22 12.95 -0.13 -11.35
C ILE A 22 12.58 -0.26 -9.86
N LEU A 23 13.51 0.04 -8.94
CA LEU A 23 13.28 -0.09 -7.49
C LEU A 23 12.68 1.16 -6.81
N ALA A 24 12.58 2.30 -7.51
CA ALA A 24 12.21 3.58 -6.90
C ALA A 24 10.70 3.82 -6.68
N SER A 25 9.82 2.89 -7.08
CA SER A 25 8.37 3.10 -7.09
C SER A 25 7.60 2.15 -6.18
N ALA A 26 7.95 2.11 -4.90
CA ALA A 26 7.09 1.55 -3.86
C ALA A 26 6.64 2.66 -2.89
N SER A 27 5.63 3.42 -3.29
CA SER A 27 4.88 4.23 -2.33
C SER A 27 3.96 3.28 -1.53
N VAL A 28 4.30 3.01 -0.27
CA VAL A 28 3.36 2.37 0.67
C VAL A 28 2.38 3.45 1.11
N SER A 29 1.23 3.54 0.46
CA SER A 29 0.11 4.32 0.99
C SER A 29 -0.62 3.48 2.03
N TRP A 30 -0.61 3.93 3.29
CA TRP A 30 -1.55 3.43 4.29
C TRP A 30 -2.95 3.94 3.93
N ALA A 31 -3.74 3.14 3.20
CA ALA A 31 -5.14 3.45 2.98
C ALA A 31 -5.87 3.35 4.33
N GLN A 32 -6.46 4.44 4.80
CA GLN A 32 -7.31 4.39 5.99
C GLN A 32 -8.63 3.71 5.62
N ILE A 33 -8.87 2.52 6.16
CA ILE A 33 -10.13 1.79 5.96
C ILE A 33 -11.09 2.23 7.06
N VAL A 34 -12.13 2.99 6.69
CA VAL A 34 -13.06 3.61 7.63
C VAL A 34 -14.47 3.06 7.41
N VAL A 35 -15.06 2.53 8.47
CA VAL A 35 -16.47 2.14 8.52
C VAL A 35 -17.31 3.33 8.98
N ALA A 36 -18.24 3.77 8.14
CA ALA A 36 -19.05 4.98 8.34
C ALA A 36 -20.57 4.72 8.32
N THR A 37 -21.00 3.48 8.06
CA THR A 37 -22.41 3.12 7.93
C THR A 37 -22.69 1.73 8.48
N LEU A 38 -23.95 1.51 8.90
CA LEU A 38 -24.49 0.21 9.30
C LEU A 38 -25.11 -0.57 8.14
N ALA A 39 -25.03 -0.05 6.91
CA ALA A 39 -25.44 -0.79 5.73
C ALA A 39 -24.61 -2.08 5.60
N ASP A 40 -25.25 -3.19 5.23
CA ASP A 40 -24.57 -4.47 5.04
C ASP A 40 -23.55 -4.44 3.88
N SER A 41 -23.78 -3.59 2.88
CA SER A 41 -22.93 -3.49 1.70
C SER A 41 -22.81 -2.07 1.18
N GLY A 42 -21.84 -1.87 0.28
CA GLY A 42 -21.55 -0.58 -0.34
C GLY A 42 -20.46 0.21 0.38
N PRO A 43 -20.10 1.39 -0.18
CA PRO A 43 -19.02 2.22 0.36
C PRO A 43 -19.21 2.57 1.84
N GLY A 44 -18.16 2.37 2.64
CA GLY A 44 -18.17 2.66 4.08
C GLY A 44 -18.85 1.60 4.96
N SER A 45 -19.34 0.49 4.38
CA SER A 45 -19.83 -0.67 5.14
C SER A 45 -18.68 -1.51 5.71
N LEU A 46 -18.94 -2.26 6.77
CA LEU A 46 -17.97 -3.22 7.31
C LEU A 46 -17.60 -4.30 6.29
N ARG A 47 -18.56 -4.76 5.48
CA ARG A 47 -18.31 -5.75 4.43
C ARG A 47 -17.34 -5.21 3.38
N GLN A 48 -17.53 -3.97 2.92
CA GLN A 48 -16.61 -3.35 1.97
C GLN A 48 -15.23 -3.14 2.60
N ALA A 49 -15.17 -2.66 3.85
CA ALA A 49 -13.92 -2.48 4.57
C ALA A 49 -13.08 -3.77 4.69
N ILE A 50 -13.73 -4.91 4.93
CA ILE A 50 -13.06 -6.21 4.99
C ILE A 50 -12.57 -6.66 3.60
N ILE A 51 -13.35 -6.39 2.54
CA ILE A 51 -12.91 -6.67 1.16
C ILE A 51 -11.66 -5.86 0.85
N ASP A 52 -11.69 -4.55 1.13
CA ASP A 52 -10.56 -3.65 0.89
C ASP A 52 -9.33 -4.11 1.69
N ALA A 53 -9.49 -4.47 2.96
CA ALA A 53 -8.39 -4.96 3.79
C ALA A 53 -7.76 -6.26 3.25
N ASN A 54 -8.58 -7.20 2.78
CA ASN A 54 -8.08 -8.46 2.22
C ASN A 54 -7.37 -8.27 0.87
N THR A 55 -7.57 -7.14 0.18
CA THR A 55 -6.83 -6.85 -1.06
C THR A 55 -5.42 -6.33 -0.80
N ASN A 56 -5.13 -5.89 0.42
CA ASN A 56 -3.79 -5.45 0.80
C ASN A 56 -2.95 -6.66 1.25
N GLY A 57 -1.72 -6.77 0.73
CA GLY A 57 -0.79 -7.87 1.06
C GLY A 57 -0.12 -7.74 2.44
N GLY A 58 -0.67 -6.94 3.36
CA GLY A 58 -0.08 -6.59 4.65
C GLY A 58 -1.15 -6.32 5.72
N PRO A 59 -0.74 -6.05 6.97
CA PRO A 59 -1.68 -5.76 8.04
C PRO A 59 -2.37 -4.41 7.82
N ASP A 60 -3.69 -4.40 8.03
CA ASP A 60 -4.52 -3.20 7.95
C ASP A 60 -5.20 -2.87 9.27
N VAL A 61 -5.54 -1.59 9.42
CA VAL A 61 -6.35 -1.08 10.52
C VAL A 61 -7.68 -0.61 9.97
N ILE A 62 -8.75 -1.29 10.37
CA ILE A 62 -10.13 -0.86 10.14
C ILE A 62 -10.57 0.00 11.32
N THR A 63 -10.93 1.25 11.05
CA THR A 63 -11.43 2.19 12.06
C THR A 63 -12.91 2.46 11.86
N PHE A 64 -13.60 2.84 12.93
CA PHE A 64 -15.02 3.18 12.90
C PHE A 64 -15.16 4.68 13.16
N VAL A 65 -16.06 5.34 12.43
CA VAL A 65 -16.35 6.75 12.71
C VAL A 65 -16.90 6.88 14.15
N PRO A 66 -16.54 7.95 14.87
CA PRO A 66 -17.07 8.19 16.21
C PRO A 66 -18.60 8.19 16.22
N GLY A 67 -19.20 7.48 17.18
CA GLY A 67 -20.66 7.43 17.34
C GLY A 67 -21.38 6.44 16.43
N LEU A 68 -20.67 5.69 15.56
CA LEU A 68 -21.29 4.58 14.82
C LEU A 68 -21.60 3.43 15.79
N ALA A 69 -22.88 3.20 16.04
CA ALA A 69 -23.37 2.17 16.96
C ALA A 69 -24.69 1.58 16.45
N GLY A 70 -24.91 0.29 16.70
CA GLY A 70 -26.10 -0.43 16.27
C GLY A 70 -25.77 -1.83 15.75
N VAL A 71 -26.69 -2.41 14.98
CA VAL A 71 -26.54 -3.73 14.37
C VAL A 71 -26.61 -3.57 12.85
N ILE A 72 -25.81 -4.34 12.13
CA ILE A 72 -25.92 -4.47 10.68
C ILE A 72 -27.13 -5.36 10.37
N LEU A 73 -28.10 -4.82 9.64
CA LEU A 73 -29.25 -5.58 9.16
C LEU A 73 -28.94 -6.14 7.77
N LEU A 74 -29.23 -7.43 7.58
CA LEU A 74 -28.98 -8.20 6.36
C LEU A 74 -30.18 -8.13 5.41
#